data_AF-A0A5N6VFR1-F1
#
_entry.id   AF-A0A5N6VFR1-F1
#
_cell.length_a   1.000
_cell.length_b   1.000
_cell.length_c   1.000
_cell.angle_alpha   90.00
_cell.angle_beta   90.00
_cell.angle_gamma   90.00
#
_symmetry.space_group_name_H-M   'P 1'
#
loop_
_entity.id
_entity.type
_entity.pdbx_description
1 polymer ?
#
loop_
_entity_poly.entity_id
_entity_poly.type
_entity_poly.pdbx_seq_one_letter_code
_entity_poly.pdbx_strand_id
1 'polypeptide(L)'
;MTNEGGYLPRWGELPVEQYLIRHWDNAVTEPSDQQRVRLVRQYLDLDEIPQEWFPTQEGDPLPRTPTEDEINAILRPWRPADLRRRAWHIYTTITDEPIFLRTHYNPEDDERMERWTSASEEFEDQAWWACLNNAQLYNFGSDWQRVYEILPEIAGPSTGGLVSLETLSLIRSGFKRWLSEAKQIEPELWGKDPHRFIELKASRLLSAVTTRYMLLADQEAFETDGRLRLIYLDNKRNIVRETRVDADGQTITDIIMAWFELTDPLELEDGITGDRYRATGDLGRELYQLTDCDWAGP
;
A
#
# COMPACT_ATOMS: atom_id res chain seq x y z
N MET A 1 -13.01 -6.70 -29.63
CA MET A 1 -11.56 -6.41 -29.58
C MET A 1 -11.40 -5.04 -28.94
N THR A 2 -11.67 -4.98 -27.65
CA THR A 2 -11.50 -3.81 -26.78
C THR A 2 -10.04 -3.79 -26.32
N ASN A 3 -9.39 -2.62 -26.37
CA ASN A 3 -7.98 -2.45 -26.00
C ASN A 3 -7.70 -2.96 -24.57
N GLU A 4 -7.08 -4.13 -24.44
CA GLU A 4 -6.70 -4.76 -23.15
C GLU A 4 -5.51 -4.08 -22.44
N GLY A 5 -5.04 -2.94 -22.93
CA GLY A 5 -3.94 -2.21 -22.30
C GLY A 5 -4.37 -0.80 -22.01
N GLY A 6 -4.49 -0.44 -20.73
CA GLY A 6 -4.91 0.88 -20.26
C GLY A 6 -4.20 2.08 -20.92
N TYR A 7 -4.70 3.28 -20.65
CA TYR A 7 -4.20 4.53 -21.22
C TYR A 7 -2.68 4.67 -21.00
N LEU A 8 -1.95 5.00 -22.08
CA LEU A 8 -0.52 5.31 -22.00
C LEU A 8 -0.36 6.82 -21.83
N PRO A 9 0.06 7.31 -20.65
CA PRO A 9 0.21 8.74 -20.41
C PRO A 9 1.29 9.39 -21.28
N ARG A 10 1.09 10.66 -21.65
CA ARG A 10 2.15 11.49 -22.23
C ARG A 10 3.28 11.67 -21.20
N TRP A 11 4.51 11.89 -21.66
CA TRP A 11 5.62 12.17 -20.75
C TRP A 11 5.35 13.45 -19.95
N GLY A 12 5.47 13.37 -18.63
CA GLY A 12 5.21 14.46 -17.70
C GLY A 12 3.77 14.49 -17.16
N GLU A 13 2.90 13.55 -17.50
CA GLU A 13 1.53 13.51 -16.93
C GLU A 13 1.48 12.91 -15.52
N LEU A 14 2.40 12.00 -15.19
CA LEU A 14 2.48 11.45 -13.84
C LEU A 14 3.15 12.47 -12.89
N PRO A 15 2.61 12.70 -11.68
CA PRO A 15 3.17 13.71 -10.76
C PRO A 15 4.63 13.47 -10.37
N VAL A 16 5.04 12.20 -10.24
CA VAL A 16 6.45 11.88 -9.98
C VAL A 16 7.34 12.19 -11.19
N GLU A 17 6.84 12.13 -12.43
CA GLU A 17 7.59 12.58 -13.60
C GLU A 17 7.81 14.10 -13.54
N GLN A 18 6.79 14.87 -13.14
CA GLN A 18 6.92 16.32 -12.86
C GLN A 18 7.98 16.59 -11.79
N TYR A 19 7.98 15.80 -10.71
CA TYR A 19 8.98 15.91 -9.65
C TYR A 19 10.39 15.69 -10.20
N LEU A 20 10.60 14.58 -10.90
CA LEU A 20 11.92 14.21 -11.44
C LEU A 20 12.46 15.30 -12.35
N ILE A 21 11.70 15.78 -13.33
CA ILE A 21 12.20 16.75 -14.30
C ILE A 21 12.44 18.14 -13.68
N ARG A 22 11.78 18.49 -12.57
CA ARG A 22 11.97 19.77 -11.87
C ARG A 22 13.14 19.76 -10.90
N HIS A 23 13.47 18.60 -10.36
CA HIS A 23 14.51 18.43 -9.34
C HIS A 23 15.75 17.69 -9.85
N TRP A 24 15.79 17.36 -11.13
CA TRP A 24 16.98 16.80 -11.77
C TRP A 24 18.09 17.85 -11.84
N ASP A 25 19.29 17.44 -11.44
CA ASP A 25 20.48 18.29 -11.45
C ASP A 25 21.57 17.59 -12.27
N ASN A 26 21.84 18.14 -13.45
CA ASN A 26 22.84 17.64 -14.39
C ASN A 26 24.29 17.94 -13.95
N ALA A 27 24.49 18.79 -12.93
CA ALA A 27 25.82 19.14 -12.43
C ALA A 27 26.32 18.16 -11.35
N VAL A 28 25.45 17.29 -10.82
CA VAL A 28 25.83 16.31 -9.80
C VAL A 28 26.70 15.22 -10.44
N THR A 29 27.74 14.81 -9.73
CA THR A 29 28.62 13.70 -10.14
C THR A 29 28.05 12.32 -9.81
N GLU A 30 26.86 12.25 -9.20
CA GLU A 30 26.21 10.98 -8.85
C GLU A 30 25.66 10.32 -10.13
N PRO A 31 25.71 8.98 -10.24
CA PRO A 31 25.10 8.27 -11.36
C PRO A 31 23.60 8.55 -11.47
N SER A 32 23.10 8.72 -12.70
CA SER A 32 21.68 9.04 -12.97
C SER A 32 20.70 8.11 -12.25
N ASP A 33 21.00 6.82 -12.13
CA ASP A 33 20.13 5.87 -11.44
C ASP A 33 20.04 6.11 -9.94
N GLN A 34 21.14 6.53 -9.31
CA GLN A 34 21.16 6.88 -7.88
C GLN A 34 20.38 8.18 -7.65
N GLN A 35 20.59 9.19 -8.50
CA GLN A 35 19.87 10.46 -8.42
C GLN A 35 18.37 10.23 -8.52
N ARG A 36 17.97 9.37 -9.46
CA ARG A 36 16.58 9.02 -9.66
C ARG A 36 15.95 8.35 -8.45
N VAL A 37 16.60 7.32 -7.90
CA VAL A 37 16.10 6.65 -6.68
C VAL A 37 15.98 7.63 -5.52
N ARG A 38 16.98 8.51 -5.34
CA ARG A 38 16.94 9.56 -4.32
C ARG A 38 15.76 10.51 -4.51
N LEU A 39 15.52 11.00 -5.73
CA LEU A 39 14.41 11.89 -6.02
C LEU A 39 13.05 11.19 -5.87
N VAL A 40 12.91 9.92 -6.27
CA VAL A 40 11.66 9.15 -6.06
C VAL A 40 11.38 8.99 -4.57
N ARG A 41 12.39 8.70 -3.75
CA ARG A 41 12.22 8.65 -2.28
C ARG A 41 11.79 10.00 -1.70
N GLN A 42 12.39 11.10 -2.15
CA GLN A 42 11.98 12.44 -1.74
C GLN A 42 10.54 12.76 -2.15
N TYR A 43 10.11 12.32 -3.34
CA TYR A 43 8.72 12.43 -3.79
C TYR A 43 7.76 11.63 -2.88
N LEU A 44 8.13 10.41 -2.49
CA LEU A 44 7.35 9.57 -1.59
C LEU A 44 7.20 10.18 -0.18
N ASP A 45 8.14 11.04 0.24
CA ASP A 45 8.10 11.68 1.56
C ASP A 45 7.21 12.94 1.61
N LEU A 46 6.71 13.41 0.46
CA LEU A 46 5.75 14.50 0.41
C LEU A 46 4.47 14.15 1.20
N ASP A 47 3.91 15.14 1.88
CA ASP A 47 2.60 15.00 2.54
C ASP A 47 1.46 14.99 1.54
N GLU A 48 1.54 15.89 0.55
CA GLU A 48 0.56 16.04 -0.53
C GLU A 48 1.29 16.32 -1.84
N ILE A 49 0.68 15.90 -2.96
CA ILE A 49 1.14 16.29 -4.29
C ILE A 49 0.69 17.74 -4.55
N PRO A 50 1.62 18.68 -4.88
CA PRO A 50 1.27 20.06 -5.21
C PRO A 50 0.24 20.16 -6.33
N GLN A 51 -0.78 21.00 -6.12
CA GLN A 51 -1.89 21.16 -7.06
C GLN A 51 -1.45 21.58 -8.47
N GLU A 52 -0.37 22.34 -8.53
CA GLU A 52 0.28 22.78 -9.76
C GLU A 52 0.90 21.64 -10.59
N TRP A 53 1.03 20.42 -10.08
CA TRP A 53 1.53 19.27 -10.84
C TRP A 53 0.42 18.47 -11.51
N PHE A 54 -0.84 18.77 -11.21
CA PHE A 54 -1.97 18.08 -11.83
C PHE A 54 -2.36 18.73 -13.16
N PRO A 55 -2.59 17.93 -14.22
CA PRO A 55 -3.42 18.39 -15.31
C PRO A 55 -4.85 18.58 -14.78
N THR A 56 -5.46 19.73 -15.04
CA THR A 56 -6.84 20.02 -14.59
C THR A 56 -7.88 19.09 -15.23
N GLN A 57 -7.62 18.61 -16.45
CA GLN A 57 -8.42 17.64 -17.21
C GLN A 57 -7.54 16.78 -18.15
N GLU A 58 -8.06 15.63 -18.58
CA GLU A 58 -7.39 14.80 -19.60
C GLU A 58 -7.23 15.60 -20.91
N GLY A 59 -5.99 15.70 -21.40
CA GLY A 59 -5.67 16.49 -22.60
C GLY A 59 -5.29 17.95 -22.33
N ASP A 60 -5.42 18.45 -21.09
CA ASP A 60 -4.93 19.78 -20.73
C ASP A 60 -3.42 19.92 -20.94
N PRO A 61 -2.93 21.18 -21.09
CA PRO A 61 -1.50 21.44 -21.12
C PRO A 61 -0.83 20.92 -19.84
N LEU A 62 0.29 20.22 -20.02
CA LEU A 62 1.12 19.83 -18.89
C LEU A 62 1.60 21.06 -18.13
N PRO A 63 1.68 21.00 -16.79
CA PRO A 63 2.29 22.07 -16.00
C PRO A 63 3.71 22.41 -16.46
N ARG A 64 4.45 21.37 -16.87
CA ARG A 64 5.72 21.50 -17.57
C ARG A 64 5.86 20.37 -18.57
N THR A 65 6.01 20.70 -19.85
CA THR A 65 6.32 19.73 -20.90
C THR A 65 7.79 19.32 -20.80
N PRO A 66 8.13 18.03 -20.62
CA PRO A 66 9.50 17.59 -20.62
C PRO A 66 10.11 17.73 -22.02
N THR A 67 11.38 18.11 -22.07
CA THR A 67 12.17 18.14 -23.30
C THR A 67 12.55 16.73 -23.76
N GLU A 68 12.90 16.55 -25.03
CA GLU A 68 13.38 15.26 -25.54
C GLU A 68 14.61 14.75 -24.77
N ASP A 69 15.53 15.64 -24.41
CA ASP A 69 16.73 15.27 -23.63
C ASP A 69 16.35 14.76 -22.23
N GLU A 70 15.40 15.40 -21.55
CA GLU A 70 14.89 14.95 -20.25
C GLU A 70 14.15 13.62 -20.37
N ILE A 71 13.34 13.42 -21.42
CA ILE A 71 12.69 12.14 -21.66
C ILE A 71 13.74 11.04 -21.82
N ASN A 72 14.77 11.28 -22.63
CA ASN A 72 15.78 10.28 -22.96
C ASN A 72 16.75 9.99 -21.80
N ALA A 73 17.11 11.00 -21.00
CA ALA A 73 18.08 10.85 -19.92
C ALA A 73 17.43 10.50 -18.56
N ILE A 74 16.23 11.01 -18.29
CA ILE A 74 15.62 10.96 -16.94
C ILE A 74 14.51 9.91 -16.90
N LEU A 75 13.51 10.03 -17.78
CA LEU A 75 12.23 9.33 -17.64
C LEU A 75 12.20 7.96 -18.33
N ARG A 76 12.61 7.89 -19.60
CA ARG A 76 12.57 6.67 -20.41
C ARG A 76 13.46 5.54 -19.86
N PRO A 77 14.68 5.80 -19.35
CA PRO A 77 15.50 4.75 -18.76
C PRO A 77 14.91 4.14 -17.48
N TRP A 78 14.03 4.87 -16.80
CA TRP A 78 13.40 4.44 -15.56
C TRP A 78 12.19 3.53 -15.77
N ARG A 79 11.26 3.98 -16.63
CA ARG A 79 9.98 3.29 -16.80
C ARG A 79 9.62 3.07 -18.26
N PRO A 80 9.53 1.81 -18.72
CA PRO A 80 8.99 1.49 -20.03
C PRO A 80 7.49 1.78 -20.09
N ALA A 81 6.94 1.79 -21.30
CA ALA A 81 5.55 2.15 -21.54
C ALA A 81 4.54 1.30 -20.73
N ASP A 82 4.81 0.02 -20.51
CA ASP A 82 3.94 -0.86 -19.70
C ASP A 82 3.80 -0.35 -18.26
N LEU A 83 4.91 -0.10 -17.57
CA LEU A 83 4.89 0.41 -16.20
C LEU A 83 4.22 1.78 -16.11
N ARG A 84 4.33 2.61 -17.15
CA ARG A 84 3.66 3.91 -17.20
C ARG A 84 2.13 3.78 -17.31
N ARG A 85 1.62 2.79 -18.05
CA ARG A 85 0.17 2.50 -18.10
C ARG A 85 -0.35 2.05 -16.73
N ARG A 86 0.39 1.14 -16.07
CA ARG A 86 0.05 0.65 -14.73
C ARG A 86 0.05 1.79 -13.70
N ALA A 87 1.12 2.59 -13.70
CA ALA A 87 1.25 3.77 -12.85
C ALA A 87 0.09 4.75 -13.05
N TRP A 88 -0.30 5.02 -14.30
CA TRP A 88 -1.45 5.86 -14.59
C TRP A 88 -2.74 5.29 -14.01
N HIS A 89 -3.00 4.00 -14.23
CA HIS A 89 -4.20 3.34 -13.70
C HIS A 89 -4.27 3.41 -12.18
N ILE A 90 -3.19 3.05 -11.47
CA ILE A 90 -3.09 3.12 -10.01
C ILE A 90 -3.31 4.54 -9.50
N TYR A 91 -2.80 5.53 -10.24
CA TYR A 91 -2.88 6.93 -9.84
C TYR A 91 -4.27 7.54 -10.05
N THR A 92 -4.94 7.25 -11.17
CA THR A 92 -6.21 7.93 -11.53
C THR A 92 -7.46 7.21 -11.06
N THR A 93 -7.37 5.93 -10.79
CA THR A 93 -8.52 5.09 -10.46
C THR A 93 -8.54 4.81 -8.97
N ILE A 94 -9.65 5.07 -8.30
CA ILE A 94 -9.89 4.50 -6.97
C ILE A 94 -10.23 3.04 -7.23
N THR A 95 -9.32 2.14 -6.89
CA THR A 95 -9.47 0.70 -7.08
C THR A 95 -9.69 0.03 -5.74
N ASP A 96 -10.55 -0.96 -5.72
CA ASP A 96 -10.77 -1.77 -4.52
C ASP A 96 -9.80 -2.93 -4.45
N GLU A 97 -9.15 -3.31 -5.54
CA GLU A 97 -8.29 -4.49 -5.65
C GLU A 97 -6.87 -4.26 -5.10
N PRO A 98 -6.26 -5.28 -4.46
CA PRO A 98 -4.92 -5.15 -3.92
C PRO A 98 -3.87 -5.07 -5.02
N ILE A 99 -2.73 -4.48 -4.70
CA ILE A 99 -1.51 -4.81 -5.45
C ILE A 99 -1.05 -6.21 -5.05
N PHE A 100 -0.89 -7.09 -6.03
CA PHE A 100 -0.33 -8.41 -5.85
C PHE A 100 1.14 -8.39 -6.26
N LEU A 101 2.06 -8.51 -5.31
CA LEU A 101 3.49 -8.39 -5.52
C LEU A 101 4.20 -9.73 -5.30
N ARG A 102 4.88 -10.23 -6.33
CA ARG A 102 5.82 -11.34 -6.19
C ARG A 102 7.21 -10.81 -5.87
N THR A 103 7.82 -11.35 -4.81
CA THR A 103 9.16 -10.92 -4.36
C THR A 103 10.19 -12.04 -4.35
N HIS A 104 9.74 -13.29 -4.54
CA HIS A 104 10.58 -14.48 -4.63
C HIS A 104 10.34 -15.20 -5.96
N TYR A 105 11.43 -15.61 -6.63
CA TYR A 105 11.40 -16.14 -7.99
C TYR A 105 12.17 -17.46 -8.07
N ASN A 106 11.42 -18.54 -8.24
CA ASN A 106 11.88 -19.83 -8.71
C ASN A 106 11.03 -20.21 -9.95
N PRO A 107 11.64 -20.59 -11.09
CA PRO A 107 10.88 -20.98 -12.29
C PRO A 107 9.84 -22.08 -12.07
N GLU A 108 10.06 -22.97 -11.10
CA GLU A 108 9.10 -24.05 -10.76
C GLU A 108 7.79 -23.53 -10.14
N ASP A 109 7.78 -22.27 -9.69
CA ASP A 109 6.63 -21.65 -9.02
C ASP A 109 5.78 -20.77 -9.96
N ASP A 110 6.10 -20.70 -11.25
CA ASP A 110 5.37 -19.84 -12.20
C ASP A 110 3.91 -20.31 -12.38
N GLU A 111 3.66 -21.62 -12.45
CA GLU A 111 2.30 -22.19 -12.48
C GLU A 111 1.53 -21.91 -11.18
N ARG A 112 2.24 -21.76 -10.05
CA ARG A 112 1.62 -21.45 -8.77
C ARG A 112 1.19 -20.00 -8.71
N MET A 113 2.04 -19.10 -9.21
CA MET A 113 1.72 -17.69 -9.35
C MET A 113 0.50 -17.47 -10.24
N GLU A 114 0.46 -18.11 -11.41
CA GLU A 114 -0.69 -18.01 -12.32
C GLU A 114 -1.98 -18.41 -11.61
N ARG A 115 -1.98 -19.57 -10.93
CA ARG A 115 -3.13 -20.04 -10.14
C ARG A 115 -3.58 -19.06 -9.06
N TRP A 116 -2.66 -18.44 -8.32
CA TRP A 116 -3.03 -17.47 -7.29
C TRP A 116 -3.64 -16.20 -7.88
N THR A 117 -3.11 -15.73 -9.01
CA THR A 117 -3.58 -14.50 -9.67
C THR A 117 -4.85 -14.69 -10.50
N SER A 118 -5.24 -15.92 -10.81
CA SER A 118 -6.50 -16.27 -11.48
C SER A 118 -7.49 -16.95 -10.54
N ALA A 119 -7.25 -16.93 -9.22
CA ALA A 119 -8.08 -17.65 -8.27
C ALA A 119 -9.44 -16.98 -8.05
N SER A 120 -9.47 -15.64 -8.06
CA SER A 120 -10.65 -14.80 -7.87
C SER A 120 -10.96 -14.08 -9.19
N GLU A 121 -12.20 -14.17 -9.65
CA GLU A 121 -12.65 -13.46 -10.85
C GLU A 121 -12.56 -11.93 -10.64
N GLU A 122 -12.84 -11.44 -9.43
CA GLU A 122 -12.72 -10.03 -9.07
C GLU A 122 -11.28 -9.52 -9.22
N PHE A 123 -10.28 -10.37 -8.97
CA PHE A 123 -8.87 -9.99 -9.15
C PHE A 123 -8.34 -10.26 -10.56
N GLU A 124 -8.75 -11.36 -11.21
CA GLU A 124 -8.21 -11.80 -12.50
C GLU A 124 -8.36 -10.70 -13.57
N ASP A 125 -9.53 -10.05 -13.63
CA ASP A 125 -9.82 -8.95 -14.55
C ASP A 125 -8.91 -7.73 -14.33
N GLN A 126 -8.35 -7.58 -13.12
CA GLN A 126 -7.47 -6.48 -12.72
C GLN A 126 -5.98 -6.84 -12.74
N ALA A 127 -5.64 -8.12 -12.92
CA ALA A 127 -4.27 -8.61 -12.85
C ALA A 127 -3.33 -7.89 -13.86
N TRP A 128 -3.85 -7.41 -14.99
CA TRP A 128 -3.06 -6.69 -15.99
C TRP A 128 -2.36 -5.43 -15.44
N TRP A 129 -2.91 -4.79 -14.40
CA TRP A 129 -2.26 -3.66 -13.72
C TRP A 129 -1.80 -4.02 -12.31
N ALA A 130 -2.60 -4.79 -11.57
CA ALA A 130 -2.42 -5.07 -10.16
C ALA A 130 -1.37 -6.15 -9.86
N CYS A 131 -1.13 -7.09 -10.79
CA CYS A 131 -0.13 -8.15 -10.61
C CYS A 131 1.26 -7.69 -11.04
N LEU A 132 2.17 -7.62 -10.06
CA LEU A 132 3.58 -7.24 -10.22
C LEU A 132 4.46 -8.50 -10.16
N ASN A 133 4.58 -9.18 -11.31
CA ASN A 133 5.30 -10.44 -11.47
C ASN A 133 6.42 -10.34 -12.53
N ASN A 134 7.55 -9.70 -12.18
CA ASN A 134 8.73 -9.61 -13.03
C ASN A 134 10.02 -9.67 -12.20
N ALA A 135 10.80 -10.74 -12.36
CA ALA A 135 12.02 -10.99 -11.57
C ALA A 135 13.09 -9.90 -11.71
N GLN A 136 13.17 -9.24 -12.86
CA GLN A 136 14.17 -8.18 -13.09
C GLN A 136 13.81 -6.89 -12.34
N LEU A 137 12.53 -6.72 -12.00
CA LEU A 137 12.01 -5.52 -11.38
C LEU A 137 11.71 -5.71 -9.89
N TYR A 138 11.21 -6.87 -9.47
CA TYR A 138 10.58 -7.02 -8.14
C TYR A 138 11.23 -8.09 -7.26
N ASN A 139 12.33 -8.72 -7.70
CA ASN A 139 13.07 -9.72 -6.91
C ASN A 139 13.89 -9.06 -5.79
N PHE A 140 13.18 -8.49 -4.81
CA PHE A 140 13.75 -7.80 -3.67
C PHE A 140 13.76 -8.63 -2.39
N GLY A 141 13.14 -9.82 -2.39
CA GLY A 141 12.99 -10.63 -1.18
C GLY A 141 12.36 -9.83 -0.03
N SER A 142 13.05 -9.76 1.10
CA SER A 142 12.60 -9.02 2.29
C SER A 142 12.51 -7.51 2.07
N ASP A 143 13.26 -6.95 1.12
CA ASP A 143 13.29 -5.50 0.84
C ASP A 143 12.21 -5.08 -0.17
N TRP A 144 11.06 -5.75 -0.11
CA TRP A 144 9.94 -5.61 -1.05
C TRP A 144 9.44 -4.17 -1.22
N GLN A 145 9.59 -3.32 -0.20
CA GLN A 145 9.23 -1.89 -0.24
C GLN A 145 9.99 -1.10 -1.32
N ARG A 146 11.09 -1.65 -1.85
CA ARG A 146 11.77 -1.10 -3.02
C ARG A 146 10.90 -1.06 -4.28
N VAL A 147 9.78 -1.79 -4.32
CA VAL A 147 8.76 -1.64 -5.37
C VAL A 147 8.28 -0.19 -5.51
N TYR A 148 8.27 0.59 -4.43
CA TYR A 148 7.88 2.00 -4.45
C TYR A 148 8.88 2.88 -5.22
N GLU A 149 10.12 2.43 -5.41
CA GLU A 149 11.13 3.11 -6.24
C GLU A 149 10.82 2.96 -7.74
N ILE A 150 10.01 1.96 -8.09
CA ILE A 150 9.60 1.63 -9.47
C ILE A 150 8.19 2.16 -9.73
N LEU A 151 7.25 1.86 -8.84
CA LEU A 151 5.85 2.28 -8.90
C LEU A 151 5.50 3.05 -7.62
N PRO A 152 5.97 4.30 -7.50
CA PRO A 152 5.66 5.14 -6.34
C PRO A 152 4.16 5.41 -6.21
N GLU A 153 3.36 5.24 -7.26
CA GLU A 153 1.91 5.43 -7.23
C GLU A 153 1.20 4.45 -6.27
N ILE A 154 1.79 3.27 -6.02
CA ILE A 154 1.32 2.31 -5.01
C ILE A 154 1.37 2.91 -3.60
N ALA A 155 2.27 3.86 -3.35
CA ALA A 155 2.63 4.31 -2.01
C ALA A 155 2.77 5.84 -1.88
N GLY A 156 2.43 6.56 -2.94
CA GLY A 156 2.69 7.98 -3.09
C GLY A 156 1.83 8.83 -2.18
N PRO A 157 2.04 10.14 -2.16
CA PRO A 157 1.15 11.03 -1.43
C PRO A 157 -0.25 10.91 -2.05
N SER A 158 -1.24 10.56 -1.23
CA SER A 158 -2.61 10.40 -1.70
C SER A 158 -3.24 11.79 -1.93
N THR A 159 -4.08 11.91 -2.95
CA THR A 159 -4.97 13.06 -3.14
C THR A 159 -6.20 12.99 -2.22
N GLY A 160 -6.45 11.83 -1.59
CA GLY A 160 -7.53 11.58 -0.64
C GLY A 160 -7.10 11.80 0.81
N GLY A 161 -7.83 12.66 1.51
CA GLY A 161 -7.52 13.09 2.87
C GLY A 161 -7.56 11.94 3.88
N LEU A 162 -6.59 11.95 4.79
CA LEU A 162 -6.67 11.17 6.03
C LEU A 162 -8.06 11.38 6.68
N VAL A 163 -8.54 10.34 7.37
CA VAL A 163 -9.70 10.48 8.26
C VAL A 163 -9.51 11.74 9.10
N SER A 164 -10.50 12.64 9.06
CA SER A 164 -10.39 13.92 9.75
C SER A 164 -10.06 13.71 11.23
N LEU A 165 -9.30 14.63 11.83
CA LEU A 165 -8.95 14.53 13.26
C LEU A 165 -10.20 14.44 14.16
N GLU A 166 -11.30 15.07 13.74
CA GLU A 166 -12.60 14.98 14.42
C GLU A 166 -13.18 13.57 14.34
N THR A 167 -13.23 12.98 13.14
CA THR A 167 -13.69 11.61 12.93
C THR A 167 -12.83 10.61 13.70
N LEU A 168 -11.49 10.77 13.66
CA LEU A 168 -10.57 9.90 14.37
C LEU A 168 -10.76 10.01 15.89
N SER A 169 -11.02 11.22 16.41
CA SER A 169 -11.33 11.45 17.82
C SER A 169 -12.64 10.77 18.24
N LEU A 170 -13.67 10.78 17.38
CA LEU A 170 -14.93 10.07 17.63
C LEU A 170 -14.73 8.56 17.67
N ILE A 171 -14.00 7.99 16.71
CA ILE A 171 -13.69 6.55 16.67
C ILE A 171 -12.91 6.16 17.91
N ARG A 172 -11.91 6.96 18.32
CA ARG A 172 -11.10 6.73 19.52
C ARG A 172 -11.95 6.73 20.79
N SER A 173 -12.84 7.72 20.93
CA SER A 173 -13.73 7.81 22.08
C SER A 173 -14.68 6.62 22.17
N GLY A 174 -15.19 6.15 21.02
CA GLY A 174 -15.99 4.94 20.92
C GLY A 174 -15.19 3.70 21.33
N PHE A 175 -13.97 3.56 20.81
CA PHE A 175 -13.05 2.47 21.15
C PHE A 175 -12.78 2.40 22.66
N LYS A 176 -12.44 3.50 23.32
CA LYS A 176 -12.15 3.50 24.77
C LYS A 176 -13.35 3.08 25.63
N ARG A 177 -14.55 3.54 25.25
CA ARG A 177 -15.79 3.12 25.91
C ARG A 177 -16.00 1.62 25.78
N TRP A 178 -15.92 1.12 24.57
CA TRP A 178 -16.12 -0.30 24.30
C TRP A 178 -14.98 -1.18 24.85
N LEU A 179 -13.72 -0.68 24.91
CA LEU A 179 -12.61 -1.39 25.54
C LEU A 179 -12.90 -1.69 27.02
N SER A 180 -13.55 -0.77 27.72
CA SER A 180 -13.97 -0.97 29.11
C SER A 180 -15.00 -2.10 29.24
N GLU A 181 -15.94 -2.20 28.30
CA GLU A 181 -16.93 -3.28 28.23
C GLU A 181 -16.27 -4.62 27.85
N ALA A 182 -15.38 -4.62 26.86
CA ALA A 182 -14.68 -5.81 26.38
C ALA A 182 -13.86 -6.47 27.49
N LYS A 183 -13.22 -5.69 28.37
CA LYS A 183 -12.49 -6.22 29.54
C LYS A 183 -13.38 -6.97 30.53
N GLN A 184 -14.64 -6.57 30.67
CA GLN A 184 -15.61 -7.24 31.54
C GLN A 184 -16.12 -8.54 30.90
N ILE A 185 -16.23 -8.56 29.57
CA ILE A 185 -16.69 -9.74 28.83
C ILE A 185 -15.57 -10.80 28.74
N GLU A 186 -14.33 -10.37 28.54
CA GLU A 186 -13.17 -11.24 28.30
C GLU A 186 -12.01 -10.96 29.30
N PRO A 187 -12.24 -11.04 30.62
CA PRO A 187 -11.24 -10.66 31.63
C PRO A 187 -9.99 -11.56 31.61
N GLU A 188 -10.14 -12.82 31.20
CA GLU A 188 -9.04 -13.78 31.08
C GLU A 188 -8.08 -13.41 29.94
N LEU A 189 -8.62 -12.99 28.78
CA LEU A 189 -7.81 -12.56 27.65
C LEU A 189 -7.08 -11.25 27.96
N TRP A 190 -7.77 -10.31 28.61
CA TRP A 190 -7.14 -9.09 29.13
C TRP A 190 -5.98 -9.42 30.09
N GLY A 191 -6.20 -10.32 31.06
CA GLY A 191 -5.18 -10.66 32.05
C GLY A 191 -3.95 -11.38 31.47
N LYS A 192 -4.09 -12.06 30.33
CA LYS A 192 -2.99 -12.78 29.67
C LYS A 192 -2.04 -11.85 28.94
N ASP A 193 -2.58 -10.94 28.13
CA ASP A 193 -1.79 -9.95 27.37
C ASP A 193 -2.63 -8.70 27.09
N PRO A 194 -2.56 -7.68 27.97
CA PRO A 194 -3.29 -6.42 27.80
C PRO A 194 -2.96 -5.69 26.50
N HIS A 195 -1.70 -5.77 26.05
CA HIS A 195 -1.25 -5.07 24.85
C HIS A 195 -1.88 -5.68 23.61
N ARG A 196 -1.75 -7.01 23.46
CA ARG A 196 -2.38 -7.74 22.35
C ARG A 196 -3.89 -7.63 22.39
N PHE A 197 -4.50 -7.65 23.58
CA PHE A 197 -5.94 -7.46 23.74
C PHE A 197 -6.38 -6.11 23.16
N ILE A 198 -5.71 -5.02 23.53
CA ILE A 198 -6.01 -3.68 22.99
C ILE A 198 -5.86 -3.66 21.47
N GLU A 199 -4.77 -4.22 20.95
CA GLU A 199 -4.47 -4.24 19.51
C GLU A 199 -5.55 -4.98 18.70
N LEU A 200 -6.00 -6.15 19.17
CA LEU A 200 -7.10 -6.92 18.57
C LEU A 200 -8.41 -6.13 18.58
N LYS A 201 -8.69 -5.49 19.71
CA LYS A 201 -9.93 -4.75 19.98
C LYS A 201 -9.92 -3.39 19.24
N ALA A 202 -8.76 -2.85 18.88
CA ALA A 202 -8.60 -1.57 18.19
C ALA A 202 -8.78 -1.65 16.65
N SER A 203 -9.38 -2.72 16.11
CA SER A 203 -9.53 -2.96 14.66
C SER A 203 -10.04 -1.72 13.91
N ARG A 204 -11.16 -1.13 14.34
CA ARG A 204 -11.72 0.10 13.75
C ARG A 204 -10.77 1.30 13.73
N LEU A 205 -9.93 1.47 14.75
CA LEU A 205 -8.94 2.56 14.76
C LEU A 205 -7.83 2.30 13.75
N LEU A 206 -7.39 1.04 13.64
CA LEU A 206 -6.38 0.62 12.70
C LEU A 206 -6.90 0.71 11.25
N SER A 207 -8.14 0.30 10.97
CA SER A 207 -8.77 0.47 9.66
C SER A 207 -8.88 1.95 9.28
N ALA A 208 -9.21 2.83 10.24
CA ALA A 208 -9.35 4.26 9.98
C ALA A 208 -8.05 4.97 9.55
N VAL A 209 -6.88 4.42 9.89
CA VAL A 209 -5.58 4.96 9.44
C VAL A 209 -4.98 4.18 8.28
N THR A 210 -5.57 3.03 7.94
CA THR A 210 -5.16 2.26 6.77
C THR A 210 -5.69 2.96 5.54
N THR A 211 -4.82 3.13 4.55
CA THR A 211 -5.20 3.76 3.27
C THR A 211 -4.95 2.87 2.08
N ARG A 212 -4.19 1.78 2.28
CA ARG A 212 -3.82 0.84 1.22
C ARG A 212 -3.64 -0.55 1.77
N TYR A 213 -3.69 -1.52 0.88
CA TYR A 213 -3.36 -2.89 1.21
C TYR A 213 -2.74 -3.62 0.01
N MET A 214 -2.00 -4.69 0.29
CA MET A 214 -1.24 -5.46 -0.71
C MET A 214 -1.24 -6.95 -0.34
N LEU A 215 -1.19 -7.80 -1.36
CA LEU A 215 -0.90 -9.23 -1.24
C LEU A 215 0.53 -9.47 -1.70
N LEU A 216 1.34 -10.12 -0.86
CA LEU A 216 2.72 -10.46 -1.17
C LEU A 216 2.88 -11.97 -1.30
N ALA A 217 3.34 -12.39 -2.47
CA ALA A 217 3.93 -13.70 -2.70
C ALA A 217 5.43 -13.62 -2.41
N ASP A 218 5.77 -13.76 -1.13
CA ASP A 218 7.14 -13.81 -0.64
C ASP A 218 7.67 -15.25 -0.58
N GLN A 219 8.93 -15.40 -0.16
CA GLN A 219 9.58 -16.70 -0.08
C GLN A 219 8.79 -17.70 0.78
N GLU A 220 8.24 -17.24 1.92
CA GLU A 220 7.44 -18.08 2.80
C GLU A 220 6.21 -18.63 2.08
N ALA A 221 5.47 -17.78 1.34
CA ALA A 221 4.30 -18.21 0.57
C ALA A 221 4.60 -19.38 -0.38
N PHE A 222 5.79 -19.45 -0.97
CA PHE A 222 6.19 -20.55 -1.86
C PHE A 222 6.72 -21.78 -1.11
N GLU A 223 7.43 -21.58 0.00
CA GLU A 223 8.15 -22.65 0.70
C GLU A 223 7.35 -23.37 1.78
N THR A 224 6.28 -22.76 2.31
CA THR A 224 5.50 -23.31 3.43
C THR A 224 4.17 -23.90 2.97
N ASP A 225 3.07 -23.19 3.18
CA ASP A 225 1.68 -23.65 3.08
C ASP A 225 0.92 -22.97 1.93
N GLY A 226 1.58 -22.15 1.12
CA GLY A 226 0.94 -21.48 -0.01
C GLY A 226 0.23 -20.18 0.37
N ARG A 227 0.44 -19.65 1.59
CA ARG A 227 -0.31 -18.50 2.09
C ARG A 227 0.39 -17.17 1.78
N LEU A 228 -0.36 -16.27 1.16
CA LEU A 228 0.10 -14.93 0.82
C LEU A 228 0.18 -14.08 2.08
N ARG A 229 1.11 -13.12 2.11
CA ARG A 229 1.15 -12.10 3.17
C ARG A 229 0.24 -10.94 2.78
N LEU A 230 -0.85 -10.75 3.52
CA LEU A 230 -1.70 -9.59 3.41
C LEU A 230 -1.14 -8.47 4.29
N ILE A 231 -0.91 -7.29 3.73
CA ILE A 231 -0.35 -6.14 4.45
C ILE A 231 -1.27 -4.94 4.28
N TYR A 232 -1.65 -4.32 5.39
CA TYR A 232 -2.40 -3.07 5.46
C TYR A 232 -1.45 -1.95 5.83
N LEU A 233 -1.48 -0.84 5.08
CA LEU A 233 -0.52 0.24 5.13
C LEU A 233 -1.20 1.60 5.37
N ASP A 234 -0.53 2.49 6.08
CA ASP A 234 -0.91 3.89 6.18
C ASP A 234 -0.39 4.72 4.99
N ASN A 235 -0.74 6.01 4.95
CA ASN A 235 -0.27 6.95 3.93
C ASN A 235 1.26 7.19 3.93
N LYS A 236 1.96 6.76 4.98
CA LYS A 236 3.41 6.89 5.13
C LYS A 236 4.14 5.55 4.98
N ARG A 237 3.46 4.53 4.43
CA ARG A 237 4.00 3.19 4.13
C ARG A 237 4.35 2.38 5.38
N ASN A 238 3.89 2.78 6.55
CA ASN A 238 4.02 1.99 7.75
C ASN A 238 3.02 0.84 7.70
N ILE A 239 3.48 -0.35 8.07
CA ILE A 239 2.59 -1.50 8.25
C ILE A 239 1.69 -1.21 9.46
N VAL A 240 0.39 -1.14 9.21
CA VAL A 240 -0.65 -1.01 10.23
C VAL A 240 -0.96 -2.38 10.80
N ARG A 241 -1.25 -3.34 9.90
CA ARG A 241 -1.53 -4.74 10.22
C ARG A 241 -1.05 -5.64 9.11
N GLU A 242 -0.79 -6.89 9.46
CA GLU A 242 -0.49 -7.92 8.49
C GLU A 242 -0.89 -9.31 8.97
N THR A 243 -1.12 -10.22 8.04
CA THR A 243 -1.47 -11.61 8.33
C THR A 243 -1.07 -12.51 7.16
N ARG A 244 -1.19 -13.82 7.35
CA ARG A 244 -1.09 -14.81 6.27
C ARG A 244 -2.50 -15.21 5.86
N VAL A 245 -2.77 -15.24 4.56
CA VAL A 245 -4.09 -15.55 4.00
C VAL A 245 -3.99 -16.65 2.96
N ASP A 246 -5.05 -17.44 2.84
CA ASP A 246 -5.11 -18.48 1.82
C ASP A 246 -5.21 -17.83 0.44
N ALA A 247 -4.56 -18.44 -0.55
CA ALA A 247 -4.45 -17.91 -1.91
C ALA A 247 -5.54 -18.46 -2.84
N ASP A 248 -6.72 -18.75 -2.28
CA ASP A 248 -7.88 -19.21 -3.03
C ASP A 248 -8.84 -18.06 -3.37
N GLY A 249 -9.75 -18.34 -4.29
CA GLY A 249 -10.67 -17.34 -4.82
C GLY A 249 -11.57 -16.74 -3.76
N GLN A 250 -12.08 -17.53 -2.82
CA GLN A 250 -13.01 -17.05 -1.81
C GLN A 250 -12.32 -16.06 -0.87
N THR A 251 -11.15 -16.41 -0.34
CA THR A 251 -10.40 -15.51 0.54
C THR A 251 -9.98 -14.22 -0.17
N ILE A 252 -9.50 -14.29 -1.41
CA ILE A 252 -9.12 -13.08 -2.17
C ILE A 252 -10.35 -12.18 -2.41
N THR A 253 -11.49 -12.76 -2.82
CA THR A 253 -12.74 -12.02 -3.00
C THR A 253 -13.23 -11.40 -1.69
N ASP A 254 -13.19 -12.14 -0.57
CA ASP A 254 -13.59 -11.63 0.74
C ASP A 254 -12.73 -10.45 1.21
N ILE A 255 -11.42 -10.49 0.94
CA ILE A 255 -10.51 -9.37 1.22
C ILE A 255 -10.90 -8.12 0.40
N ILE A 256 -11.14 -8.29 -0.92
CA ILE A 256 -11.55 -7.19 -1.81
C ILE A 256 -12.89 -6.60 -1.35
N MET A 257 -13.86 -7.46 -1.05
CA MET A 257 -15.18 -7.03 -0.60
C MET A 257 -15.12 -6.33 0.76
N ALA A 258 -14.33 -6.84 1.70
CA ALA A 258 -14.14 -6.18 2.99
C ALA A 258 -13.56 -4.78 2.82
N TRP A 259 -12.59 -4.61 1.93
CA TRP A 259 -12.02 -3.30 1.59
C TRP A 259 -13.07 -2.35 1.01
N PHE A 260 -13.84 -2.81 0.01
CA PHE A 260 -14.93 -2.06 -0.61
C PHE A 260 -15.99 -1.61 0.41
N GLU A 261 -16.33 -2.49 1.36
CA GLU A 261 -17.31 -2.21 2.42
C GLU A 261 -16.74 -1.39 3.60
N LEU A 262 -15.46 -1.03 3.56
CA LEU A 262 -14.73 -0.34 4.64
C LEU A 262 -14.76 -1.12 5.96
N THR A 263 -14.62 -2.44 5.85
CA THR A 263 -14.55 -3.39 6.97
C THR A 263 -13.23 -4.16 6.96
N ASP A 264 -13.02 -5.01 7.96
CA ASP A 264 -11.86 -5.90 7.99
C ASP A 264 -12.28 -7.30 7.55
N PRO A 265 -11.49 -7.98 6.71
CA PRO A 265 -11.69 -9.39 6.42
C PRO A 265 -11.39 -10.23 7.67
N LEU A 266 -12.02 -11.41 7.76
CA LEU A 266 -11.92 -12.30 8.93
C LEU A 266 -10.46 -12.70 9.22
N GLU A 267 -9.63 -12.80 8.19
CA GLU A 267 -8.22 -13.17 8.28
C GLU A 267 -7.39 -12.17 9.09
N LEU A 268 -7.85 -10.92 9.22
CA LEU A 268 -7.21 -9.90 10.05
C LEU A 268 -7.54 -10.01 11.53
N GLU A 269 -8.53 -10.81 11.95
CA GLU A 269 -8.82 -11.03 13.37
C GLU A 269 -7.60 -11.62 14.10
N ASP A 270 -6.91 -12.56 13.46
CA ASP A 270 -5.66 -13.15 13.97
C ASP A 270 -4.39 -12.39 13.52
N GLY A 271 -4.55 -11.31 12.77
CA GLY A 271 -3.45 -10.53 12.21
C GLY A 271 -2.58 -9.84 13.25
N ILE A 272 -1.33 -9.58 12.89
CA ILE A 272 -0.33 -8.92 13.74
C ILE A 272 -0.39 -7.41 13.49
N THR A 273 -0.36 -6.61 14.57
CA THR A 273 -0.23 -5.16 14.47
C THR A 273 1.22 -4.80 14.19
N GLY A 274 1.45 -3.94 13.20
CA GLY A 274 2.80 -3.49 12.86
C GLY A 274 3.47 -2.75 14.01
N ASP A 275 4.78 -2.89 14.13
CA ASP A 275 5.54 -2.51 15.34
C ASP A 275 5.31 -1.06 15.80
N ARG A 276 5.19 -0.11 14.87
CA ARG A 276 4.92 1.29 15.17
C ARG A 276 3.50 1.53 15.68
N TYR A 277 2.54 0.71 15.27
CA TYR A 277 1.13 0.79 15.63
C TYR A 277 0.75 -0.04 16.85
N ARG A 278 1.64 -0.89 17.36
CA ARG A 278 1.45 -1.58 18.64
C ARG A 278 1.10 -0.60 19.75
N ALA A 279 0.44 -1.07 20.81
CA ALA A 279 -0.01 -0.20 21.91
C ALA A 279 1.13 0.60 22.57
N THR A 280 2.36 0.09 22.49
CA THR A 280 3.59 0.74 22.97
C THR A 280 4.39 1.46 21.88
N GLY A 281 4.03 1.28 20.61
CA GLY A 281 4.64 1.91 19.46
C GLY A 281 4.46 3.43 19.47
N ASP A 282 5.26 4.14 18.68
CA ASP A 282 5.16 5.59 18.55
C ASP A 282 3.83 6.02 17.92
N LEU A 283 3.47 5.45 16.76
CA LEU A 283 2.18 5.73 16.09
C LEU A 283 0.98 5.17 16.86
N GLY A 284 1.13 4.00 17.49
CA GLY A 284 0.06 3.40 18.31
C GLY A 284 -0.28 4.25 19.54
N ARG A 285 0.73 4.83 20.21
CA ARG A 285 0.49 5.77 21.32
C ARG A 285 -0.25 7.02 20.88
N GLU A 286 0.08 7.57 19.71
CA GLU A 286 -0.62 8.73 19.13
C GLU A 286 -2.05 8.38 18.68
N LEU A 287 -2.24 7.19 18.12
CA LEU A 287 -3.52 6.71 17.61
C LEU A 287 -4.49 6.41 18.75
N TYR A 288 -4.08 5.60 19.73
CA TYR A 288 -4.95 5.11 20.79
C TYR A 288 -5.12 6.13 21.93
N GLN A 289 -4.08 6.93 22.21
CA GLN A 289 -4.01 7.92 23.30
C GLN A 289 -4.46 7.35 24.65
N LEU A 290 -4.07 6.11 24.95
CA LEU A 290 -4.47 5.42 26.17
C LEU A 290 -3.92 6.13 27.40
N THR A 291 -4.76 6.18 28.44
CA THR A 291 -4.45 6.74 29.76
C THR A 291 -4.33 5.62 30.78
N ASP A 292 -3.85 5.91 31.99
CA ASP A 292 -3.76 4.91 33.07
C ASP A 292 -5.11 4.25 33.38
N CYS A 293 -6.22 4.97 33.23
CA CYS A 293 -7.57 4.43 33.37
C CYS A 293 -7.87 3.37 32.28
N ASP A 294 -7.40 3.59 31.06
CA ASP A 294 -7.57 2.64 29.95
C ASP A 294 -6.69 1.39 30.14
N TRP A 295 -5.68 1.43 31.00
CA TRP A 295 -4.85 0.29 31.39
C TRP A 295 -5.30 -0.39 32.68
N ALA A 296 -6.26 0.20 33.41
CA ALA A 296 -6.80 -0.42 34.61
C ALA A 296 -7.52 -1.74 34.26
N GLY A 297 -7.44 -2.71 35.17
CA GLY A 297 -8.20 -3.95 35.05
C GLY A 297 -9.71 -3.71 35.15
N PRO A 298 -10.52 -4.72 34.77
CA PRO A 298 -11.96 -4.71 34.99
C PRO A 298 -12.36 -4.55 36.47
#